data_AF-A0A806FVT2-F1
#
_entry.id   AF-A0A806FVT2-F1
#
_cell.length_a   1.000
_cell.length_b   1.000
_cell.length_c   1.000
_cell.angle_alpha   90.00
_cell.angle_beta   90.00
_cell.angle_gamma   90.00
#
_symmetry.space_group_name_H-M   'P 1'
#
loop_
_entity.id
_entity.type
_entity.pdbx_description
1 polymer ?
#
loop_
_entity_poly.entity_id
_entity_poly.type
_entity_poly.pdbx_seq_one_letter_code
_entity_poly.pdbx_strand_id
1 'polypeptide(L)'
;MTSPSILPDDPSLCIPPMESDDENELNSQTAHNRAMVEYSARCGCFHCGGIFAGNEVAQWLQEDDGEDTALCPYCGVDAVIVGNEQYPVCMMVLSKLYMHWFGKEYRQRLEAATDMPTCGSHGDYLRKGLPSLTNHDRKITVVGEIELFPLSVYDRAEELCNESHPPRPVEYDDVDVYMGGVVTVHAGFDEHGYYYCDFITGSGVKLPYDAWNDVQQDLVLNLSRQYGDALRGIITDSLMHHMRLFIDVDVAE
;
A
#
# COMPACT_ATOMS: atom_id res chain seq x y z
N MET A 1 -0.51 -20.75 15.19
CA MET A 1 0.23 -20.52 13.95
C MET A 1 1.18 -19.37 14.22
N THR A 2 2.46 -19.53 13.87
CA THR A 2 3.47 -18.48 14.03
C THR A 2 3.21 -17.40 12.97
N SER A 3 3.34 -16.12 13.31
CA SER A 3 3.21 -15.05 12.31
C SER A 3 4.34 -15.17 11.26
N PRO A 4 4.06 -14.98 9.97
CA PRO A 4 5.11 -14.97 8.96
C PRO A 4 6.06 -13.80 9.19
N SER A 5 7.37 -14.06 9.08
CA SER A 5 8.38 -13.00 9.11
C SER A 5 8.38 -12.27 7.77
N ILE A 6 7.65 -11.15 7.69
CA ILE A 6 7.72 -10.23 6.55
C ILE A 6 9.00 -9.41 6.69
N LEU A 7 9.95 -9.62 5.77
CA LEU A 7 11.24 -8.95 5.76
C LEU A 7 11.32 -8.04 4.53
N PRO A 8 11.54 -6.73 4.68
CA PRO A 8 11.72 -5.84 3.55
C PRO A 8 12.84 -6.27 2.62
N ASP A 9 12.67 -6.01 1.32
CA ASP A 9 13.68 -6.32 0.31
C ASP A 9 14.96 -5.48 0.50
N ASP A 10 16.09 -6.06 0.07
CA ASP A 10 17.34 -5.31 -0.07
C ASP A 10 17.13 -4.18 -1.11
N PRO A 11 17.46 -2.91 -0.79
CA PRO A 11 17.34 -1.80 -1.73
C PRO A 11 18.12 -1.98 -3.04
N SER A 12 19.17 -2.82 -3.04
CA SER A 12 19.97 -3.14 -4.23
C SER A 12 19.32 -4.18 -5.16
N LEU A 13 18.25 -4.84 -4.72
CA LEU A 13 17.53 -5.83 -5.52
C LEU A 13 16.79 -5.15 -6.68
N CYS A 14 17.23 -5.39 -7.91
CA CYS A 14 16.56 -4.89 -9.10
C CYS A 14 15.57 -5.92 -9.61
N ILE A 15 14.28 -5.58 -9.61
CA ILE A 15 13.20 -6.41 -10.17
C ILE A 15 12.64 -5.64 -11.38
N PRO A 16 12.60 -6.24 -12.58
CA PRO A 16 12.00 -5.58 -13.74
C PRO A 16 10.49 -5.37 -13.52
N PRO A 17 9.85 -4.46 -14.28
CA PRO A 17 8.39 -4.41 -14.34
C PRO A 17 7.83 -5.80 -14.65
N MET A 18 6.75 -6.16 -13.96
CA MET A 18 6.15 -7.48 -14.02
C MET A 18 4.82 -7.33 -14.73
N GLU A 19 4.68 -8.01 -15.86
CA GLU A 19 3.49 -7.98 -16.71
C GLU A 19 2.50 -9.08 -16.30
N SER A 20 1.27 -9.04 -16.84
CA SER A 20 0.25 -10.05 -16.49
C SER A 20 0.66 -11.49 -16.82
N ASP A 21 1.44 -11.70 -17.88
CA ASP A 21 1.94 -13.03 -18.23
C ASP A 21 2.96 -13.54 -17.20
N ASP A 22 3.80 -12.66 -16.66
CA ASP A 22 4.75 -12.99 -15.59
C ASP A 22 4.01 -13.34 -14.28
N GLU A 23 2.96 -12.57 -13.96
CA GLU A 23 2.09 -12.82 -12.81
C GLU A 23 1.39 -14.19 -12.91
N ASN A 24 0.92 -14.53 -14.12
CA ASN A 24 0.30 -15.82 -14.40
C ASN A 24 1.31 -16.98 -14.33
N GLU A 25 2.53 -16.78 -14.85
CA GLU A 25 3.61 -17.78 -14.76
C GLU A 25 3.93 -18.08 -13.29
N LEU A 26 4.16 -17.06 -12.47
CA LEU A 26 4.46 -17.23 -11.05
C LEU A 26 3.29 -17.86 -10.29
N ASN A 27 2.06 -17.44 -10.57
CA ASN A 27 0.89 -18.05 -9.94
C ASN A 27 0.67 -19.50 -10.37
N SER A 28 1.05 -19.89 -11.59
CA SER A 28 0.96 -21.30 -12.02
C SER A 28 1.81 -22.24 -11.18
N GLN A 29 2.83 -21.72 -10.48
CA GLN A 29 3.67 -22.49 -9.56
C GLN A 29 2.95 -22.90 -8.27
N THR A 30 1.73 -22.42 -8.00
CA THR A 30 1.07 -22.70 -6.72
C THR A 30 0.41 -24.06 -6.66
N ALA A 31 0.10 -24.68 -7.80
CA ALA A 31 -0.56 -25.97 -7.89
C ALA A 31 0.42 -27.08 -8.32
N HIS A 32 0.22 -28.29 -7.82
CA HIS A 32 1.02 -29.48 -8.16
C HIS A 32 2.53 -29.23 -8.08
N ASN A 33 2.97 -28.58 -7.00
CA ASN A 33 4.28 -27.96 -6.89
C ASN A 33 5.21 -28.64 -5.88
N ARG A 34 4.91 -29.88 -5.46
CA ARG A 34 5.67 -30.59 -4.45
C ARG A 34 7.15 -30.72 -4.78
N ALA A 35 7.49 -31.18 -5.98
CA ALA A 35 8.88 -31.40 -6.38
C ALA A 35 9.70 -30.09 -6.42
N MET A 36 9.09 -28.96 -6.80
CA MET A 36 9.79 -27.68 -6.82
C MET A 36 9.91 -27.06 -5.42
N VAL A 37 8.86 -27.17 -4.60
CA VAL A 37 8.84 -26.60 -3.25
C VAL A 37 9.74 -27.39 -2.30
N GLU A 38 9.62 -28.73 -2.24
CA GLU A 38 10.27 -29.57 -1.22
C GLU A 38 11.80 -29.40 -1.16
N TYR A 39 12.43 -29.12 -2.30
CA TYR A 39 13.89 -28.95 -2.42
C TYR A 39 14.33 -27.49 -2.57
N SER A 40 13.41 -26.53 -2.60
CA SER A 40 13.78 -25.12 -2.71
C SER A 40 14.31 -24.59 -1.38
N ALA A 41 15.47 -23.93 -1.43
CA ALA A 41 16.03 -23.22 -0.29
C ALA A 41 15.22 -21.96 0.07
N ARG A 42 14.37 -21.48 -0.85
CA ARG A 42 13.61 -20.24 -0.68
C ARG A 42 12.28 -20.33 -1.43
N CYS A 43 11.21 -20.38 -0.66
CA CYS A 43 9.82 -20.28 -1.09
C CYS A 43 9.21 -19.00 -0.53
N GLY A 44 8.15 -18.53 -1.15
CA GLY A 44 7.37 -17.38 -0.67
C GLY A 44 5.89 -17.65 -0.76
N CYS A 45 5.14 -17.22 0.25
CA CYS A 45 3.69 -17.21 0.20
C CYS A 45 3.19 -15.80 -0.12
N PHE A 46 2.60 -15.58 -1.29
CA PHE A 46 2.10 -14.24 -1.62
C PHE A 46 0.77 -13.91 -0.94
N HIS A 47 0.11 -14.84 -0.23
CA HIS A 47 -1.04 -14.49 0.61
C HIS A 47 -0.63 -13.75 1.89
N CYS A 48 0.41 -14.24 2.57
CA CYS A 48 0.82 -13.72 3.89
C CYS A 48 2.17 -13.00 3.90
N GLY A 49 2.89 -12.98 2.77
CA GLY A 49 4.21 -12.37 2.63
C GLY A 49 5.36 -13.17 3.26
N GLY A 50 5.10 -14.36 3.80
CA GLY A 50 6.13 -15.19 4.44
C GLY A 50 7.14 -15.76 3.44
N ILE A 51 8.43 -15.65 3.76
CA ILE A 51 9.55 -16.27 3.03
C ILE A 51 10.17 -17.36 3.92
N PHE A 52 10.33 -18.57 3.39
CA PHE A 52 10.74 -19.76 4.15
C PHE A 52 11.43 -20.80 3.28
N ALA A 53 12.11 -21.77 3.88
CA ALA A 53 12.66 -22.91 3.16
C ALA A 53 11.57 -23.94 2.84
N GLY A 54 11.69 -24.63 1.71
CA GLY A 54 10.70 -25.62 1.26
C GLY A 54 10.45 -26.76 2.25
N ASN A 55 11.47 -27.14 3.00
CA ASN A 55 11.38 -28.16 4.04
C ASN A 55 10.57 -27.72 5.28
N GLU A 56 10.17 -26.46 5.39
CA GLU A 56 9.22 -25.98 6.40
C GLU A 56 7.76 -26.34 6.06
N VAL A 57 7.48 -26.70 4.80
CA VAL A 57 6.13 -27.09 4.35
C VAL A 57 5.80 -28.50 4.88
N ALA A 58 4.98 -28.53 5.94
CA ALA A 58 4.53 -29.76 6.57
C ALA A 58 3.16 -30.27 6.07
N GLN A 59 2.38 -29.40 5.42
CA GLN A 59 1.02 -29.70 4.97
C GLN A 59 0.92 -29.55 3.45
N TRP A 60 0.23 -30.50 2.85
CA TRP A 60 0.09 -30.64 1.41
C TRP A 60 -1.38 -30.97 1.11
N LEU A 61 -1.97 -30.24 0.18
CA LEU A 61 -3.29 -30.56 -0.36
C LEU A 61 -3.12 -31.72 -1.35
N GLN A 62 -3.83 -32.81 -1.09
CA GLN A 62 -3.80 -33.98 -1.96
C GLN A 62 -4.60 -33.69 -3.22
N GLU A 63 -3.95 -33.86 -4.37
CA GLU A 63 -4.55 -33.69 -5.69
C GLU A 63 -4.90 -35.08 -6.25
N ASP A 64 -6.06 -35.19 -6.91
CA ASP A 64 -6.52 -36.46 -7.49
C ASP A 64 -5.61 -36.92 -8.65
N ASP A 65 -5.07 -35.95 -9.40
CA ASP A 65 -4.14 -36.12 -10.50
C ASP A 65 -2.99 -35.11 -10.45
N GLY A 66 -1.76 -35.60 -10.28
CA GLY A 66 -0.56 -34.76 -10.26
C GLY A 66 0.22 -34.87 -8.95
N GLU A 67 1.09 -33.89 -8.71
CA GLU A 67 1.75 -33.75 -7.43
C GLU A 67 0.84 -33.05 -6.43
N ASP A 68 1.11 -33.23 -5.13
CA ASP A 68 0.40 -32.49 -4.09
C ASP A 68 0.74 -30.98 -4.17
N THR A 69 -0.19 -30.16 -3.69
CA THR A 69 -0.05 -28.70 -3.63
C THR A 69 0.41 -28.26 -2.24
N ALA A 70 1.47 -27.44 -2.18
CA ALA A 70 2.01 -26.92 -0.92
C ALA A 70 1.02 -26.00 -0.21
N LEU A 71 0.79 -26.23 1.09
CA LEU A 71 0.07 -25.29 1.95
C LEU A 71 1.08 -24.47 2.77
N CYS A 72 0.95 -23.15 2.74
CA CYS A 72 1.86 -22.27 3.46
C CYS A 72 1.92 -22.65 4.96
N PRO A 73 3.12 -22.82 5.56
CA PRO A 73 3.23 -23.22 6.96
C PRO A 73 2.77 -22.15 7.96
N TYR A 74 2.57 -20.91 7.49
CA TYR A 74 2.16 -19.77 8.32
C TYR A 74 0.66 -19.49 8.24
N CYS A 75 0.06 -19.48 7.05
CA CYS A 75 -1.37 -19.16 6.86
C CYS A 75 -2.23 -20.31 6.34
N GLY A 76 -1.63 -21.42 5.88
CA GLY A 76 -2.35 -22.57 5.34
C GLY A 76 -2.94 -22.39 3.95
N VAL A 77 -2.65 -21.26 3.28
CA VAL A 77 -3.11 -21.00 1.91
C VAL A 77 -2.14 -21.59 0.89
N ASP A 78 -2.69 -22.12 -0.20
CA ASP A 78 -2.05 -22.65 -1.41
C ASP A 78 -1.50 -21.54 -2.32
N ALA A 79 -0.76 -20.59 -1.75
CA ALA A 79 -0.20 -19.45 -2.47
C ALA A 79 1.34 -19.45 -2.44
N VAL A 80 1.94 -20.65 -2.47
CA VAL A 80 3.39 -20.86 -2.34
C VAL A 80 4.07 -20.89 -3.70
N ILE A 81 5.10 -20.07 -3.88
CA ILE A 81 5.93 -20.01 -5.10
C ILE A 81 7.41 -20.20 -4.75
N VAL A 82 8.23 -20.61 -5.72
CA VAL A 82 9.70 -20.64 -5.57
C VAL A 82 10.39 -19.55 -6.38
N GLY A 83 9.64 -18.81 -7.20
CA GLY A 83 10.14 -17.75 -8.07
C GLY A 83 10.85 -18.30 -9.31
N ASN A 84 11.55 -17.43 -10.03
CA ASN A 84 12.44 -17.80 -11.14
C ASN A 84 13.65 -16.83 -11.17
N GLU A 85 14.52 -16.94 -12.19
CA GLU A 85 15.72 -16.09 -12.29
C GLU A 85 15.39 -14.59 -12.44
N GLN A 86 14.28 -14.27 -13.12
CA GLN A 86 13.85 -12.89 -13.38
C GLN A 86 13.08 -12.31 -12.19
N TYR A 87 12.29 -13.13 -11.50
CA TYR A 87 11.43 -12.80 -10.39
C TYR A 87 11.72 -13.72 -9.20
N PRO A 88 12.82 -13.47 -8.46
CA PRO A 88 13.13 -14.21 -7.25
C PRO A 88 12.10 -13.92 -6.16
N VAL A 89 11.95 -14.84 -5.21
CA VAL A 89 11.07 -14.65 -4.04
C VAL A 89 11.55 -13.46 -3.21
N CYS A 90 10.81 -12.36 -3.29
CA CYS A 90 11.04 -11.10 -2.60
C CYS A 90 9.69 -10.38 -2.34
N MET A 91 9.66 -9.43 -1.42
CA MET A 91 8.42 -8.73 -1.04
C MET A 91 7.80 -7.96 -2.20
N MET A 92 8.60 -7.43 -3.13
CA MET A 92 8.06 -6.77 -4.30
C MET A 92 7.21 -7.72 -5.16
N VAL A 93 7.72 -8.93 -5.42
CA VAL A 93 7.00 -9.98 -6.18
C VAL A 93 5.79 -10.46 -5.39
N LEU A 94 5.96 -10.81 -4.12
CA LEU A 94 4.87 -11.31 -3.28
C LEU A 94 3.75 -10.27 -3.11
N SER A 95 4.09 -9.00 -2.92
CA SER A 95 3.11 -7.92 -2.79
C SER A 95 2.31 -7.72 -4.07
N LYS A 96 2.94 -7.77 -5.23
CA LYS A 96 2.24 -7.68 -6.52
C LYS A 96 1.26 -8.84 -6.71
N LEU A 97 1.71 -10.08 -6.50
CA LEU A 97 0.85 -11.25 -6.61
C LEU A 97 -0.30 -11.23 -5.58
N TYR A 98 -0.04 -10.76 -4.36
CA TYR A 98 -1.08 -10.54 -3.35
C TYR A 98 -2.16 -9.59 -3.85
N MET A 99 -1.75 -8.42 -4.33
CA MET A 99 -2.66 -7.37 -4.80
C MET A 99 -3.47 -7.83 -6.03
N HIS A 100 -2.89 -8.68 -6.89
CA HIS A 100 -3.59 -9.25 -8.04
C HIS A 100 -4.58 -10.34 -7.62
N TRP A 101 -4.09 -11.44 -7.04
CA TRP A 101 -4.88 -12.65 -6.79
C TRP A 101 -5.76 -12.57 -5.54
N PHE A 102 -5.36 -11.76 -4.56
CA PHE A 102 -6.12 -11.48 -3.35
C PHE A 102 -6.62 -10.03 -3.29
N GLY A 103 -6.80 -9.38 -4.45
CA GLY A 103 -7.17 -7.95 -4.54
C GLY A 103 -8.47 -7.56 -3.84
N LYS A 104 -9.42 -8.49 -3.67
CA LYS A 104 -10.62 -8.24 -2.85
C LYS A 104 -10.28 -8.13 -1.36
N GLU A 105 -9.50 -9.06 -0.84
CA GLU A 105 -9.06 -9.06 0.56
C GLU A 105 -8.14 -7.86 0.82
N TYR A 106 -7.21 -7.58 -0.10
CA TYR A 106 -6.34 -6.40 -0.03
C TYR A 106 -7.14 -5.10 0.12
N ARG A 107 -8.14 -4.87 -0.75
CA ARG A 107 -8.99 -3.66 -0.66
C ARG A 107 -9.77 -3.59 0.66
N GLN A 108 -10.30 -4.71 1.14
CA GLN A 108 -11.00 -4.76 2.42
C GLN A 108 -10.09 -4.40 3.59
N ARG A 109 -8.85 -4.89 3.60
CA ARG A 109 -7.86 -4.53 4.63
C ARG A 109 -7.47 -3.05 4.53
N LEU A 110 -7.28 -2.52 3.32
CA LEU A 110 -6.96 -1.12 3.14
C LEU A 110 -8.11 -0.20 3.57
N GLU A 111 -9.34 -0.55 3.23
CA GLU A 111 -10.55 0.16 3.65
C GLU A 111 -10.74 0.12 5.17
N ALA A 112 -10.35 -0.96 5.84
CA ALA A 112 -10.43 -1.08 7.29
C ALA A 112 -9.21 -0.51 8.03
N ALA A 113 -8.12 -0.14 7.34
CA ALA A 113 -6.86 0.26 7.98
C ALA A 113 -7.07 1.43 8.95
N THR A 114 -6.53 1.31 10.16
CA THR A 114 -6.50 2.41 11.13
C THR A 114 -5.09 2.89 11.39
N ASP A 115 -4.09 2.12 10.99
CA ASP A 115 -2.69 2.51 10.98
C ASP A 115 -1.98 1.92 9.76
N MET A 116 -0.96 2.63 9.30
CA MET A 116 -0.18 2.23 8.13
C MET A 116 1.25 2.78 8.25
N PRO A 117 2.28 1.95 8.02
CA PRO A 117 3.66 2.43 7.96
C PRO A 117 3.86 3.42 6.81
N THR A 118 4.79 4.36 6.98
CA THR A 118 5.17 5.31 5.94
C THR A 118 6.08 4.66 4.88
N CYS A 119 5.87 5.01 3.60
CA CYS A 119 6.77 4.60 2.51
C CYS A 119 6.93 5.67 1.43
N GLY A 120 8.15 5.83 0.90
CA GLY A 120 8.52 6.94 0.03
C GLY A 120 7.98 6.89 -1.40
N SER A 121 7.62 5.70 -1.90
CA SER A 121 7.14 5.48 -3.27
C SER A 121 6.35 4.18 -3.37
N HIS A 122 5.69 3.92 -4.51
CA HIS A 122 5.04 2.63 -4.77
C HIS A 122 6.04 1.47 -4.75
N GLY A 123 7.28 1.68 -5.23
CA GLY A 123 8.35 0.69 -5.11
C GLY A 123 8.70 0.36 -3.66
N ASP A 124 8.84 1.37 -2.80
CA ASP A 124 9.10 1.19 -1.36
C ASP A 124 7.94 0.47 -0.65
N TYR A 125 6.70 0.80 -1.04
CA TYR A 125 5.48 0.14 -0.54
C TYR A 125 5.50 -1.38 -0.77
N LEU A 126 5.79 -1.80 -2.00
CA LEU A 126 5.87 -3.20 -2.37
C LEU A 126 7.05 -3.90 -1.68
N ARG A 127 8.24 -3.27 -1.67
CA ARG A 127 9.47 -3.83 -1.08
C ARG A 127 9.40 -3.99 0.43
N LYS A 128 8.65 -3.15 1.12
CA LYS A 128 8.40 -3.28 2.56
C LYS A 128 7.33 -4.31 2.90
N GLY A 129 6.61 -4.84 1.91
CA GLY A 129 5.52 -5.77 2.16
C GLY A 129 4.28 -5.13 2.78
N LEU A 130 4.11 -3.82 2.60
CA LEU A 130 3.03 -3.06 3.27
C LEU A 130 1.61 -3.53 2.95
N PRO A 131 1.29 -4.08 1.75
CA PRO A 131 -0.02 -4.72 1.54
C PRO A 131 -0.36 -5.81 2.56
N SER A 132 0.66 -6.47 3.12
CA SER A 132 0.54 -7.52 4.13
C SER A 132 0.64 -7.00 5.58
N LEU A 133 0.94 -5.71 5.78
CA LEU A 133 1.21 -5.07 7.09
C LEU A 133 0.19 -3.99 7.47
N THR A 134 -0.95 -3.90 6.78
CA THR A 134 -2.06 -3.00 7.18
C THR A 134 -2.58 -3.39 8.56
N ASN A 135 -2.66 -2.42 9.49
CA ASN A 135 -3.08 -2.66 10.88
C ASN A 135 -4.41 -1.95 11.21
N HIS A 136 -5.13 -2.55 12.16
CA HIS A 136 -6.43 -2.11 12.67
C HIS A 136 -6.41 -1.82 14.19
N ASP A 137 -5.26 -1.94 14.86
CA ASP A 137 -5.15 -1.80 16.33
C ASP A 137 -5.28 -0.35 16.82
N ARG A 138 -4.96 0.63 15.97
CA ARG A 138 -5.05 2.05 16.33
C ARG A 138 -6.51 2.44 16.51
N LYS A 139 -6.86 2.92 17.69
CA LYS A 139 -8.21 3.40 17.99
C LYS A 139 -8.35 4.84 17.50
N ILE A 140 -9.17 5.01 16.47
CA ILE A 140 -9.38 6.30 15.81
C ILE A 140 -10.87 6.67 15.82
N THR A 141 -11.16 7.96 15.81
CA THR A 141 -12.48 8.49 15.47
C THR A 141 -12.40 9.10 14.09
N VAL A 142 -13.13 8.54 13.12
CA VAL A 142 -13.23 9.13 11.77
C VAL A 142 -14.09 10.39 11.86
N VAL A 143 -13.54 11.51 11.42
CA VAL A 143 -14.18 12.84 11.46
C VAL A 143 -14.49 13.39 10.07
N GLY A 144 -14.03 12.73 9.01
CA GLY A 144 -14.33 13.07 7.63
C GLY A 144 -13.77 12.06 6.64
N GLU A 145 -14.27 12.13 5.42
CA GLU A 145 -13.82 11.37 4.26
C GLU A 145 -13.72 12.33 3.08
N ILE A 146 -12.63 12.23 2.33
CA ILE A 146 -12.37 13.08 1.16
C ILE A 146 -11.83 12.23 0.02
N GLU A 147 -12.08 12.72 -1.19
CA GLU A 147 -11.39 12.29 -2.39
C GLU A 147 -10.12 13.14 -2.57
N LEU A 148 -9.04 12.49 -2.99
CA LEU A 148 -7.76 13.14 -3.27
C LEU A 148 -7.62 13.42 -4.76
N PHE A 149 -7.16 14.62 -5.06
CA PHE A 149 -6.78 15.04 -6.39
C PHE A 149 -5.25 15.13 -6.50
N PRO A 150 -4.58 14.36 -7.37
CA PRO A 150 -3.14 14.45 -7.56
C PRO A 150 -2.74 15.75 -8.26
N LEU A 151 -1.79 16.47 -7.65
CA LEU A 151 -1.25 17.73 -8.16
C LEU A 151 -0.25 17.53 -9.32
N SER A 152 0.08 16.30 -9.73
CA SER A 152 0.89 16.02 -10.94
C SER A 152 0.12 16.26 -12.25
N VAL A 153 -1.21 16.29 -12.21
CA VAL A 153 -2.09 16.46 -13.39
C VAL A 153 -2.10 17.91 -13.93
N TYR A 154 -1.30 18.81 -13.35
CA TYR A 154 -1.23 20.22 -13.75
C TYR A 154 -0.65 20.49 -15.13
N ASP A 155 -0.09 19.49 -15.84
CA ASP A 155 0.22 19.62 -17.27
C ASP A 155 -1.04 19.78 -18.16
N ARG A 156 -2.26 19.66 -17.60
CA ARG A 156 -3.53 19.91 -18.32
C ARG A 156 -4.49 20.88 -17.63
N ALA A 157 -4.06 21.61 -16.60
CA ALA A 157 -4.92 22.48 -15.80
C ALA A 157 -4.71 23.99 -16.08
N GLU A 158 -4.58 24.38 -17.35
CA GLU A 158 -4.71 25.80 -17.75
C GLU A 158 -6.16 26.34 -17.57
N GLU A 159 -7.14 25.52 -17.18
CA GLU A 159 -8.55 25.94 -17.14
C GLU A 159 -9.21 26.05 -15.76
N LEU A 160 -8.55 25.71 -14.63
CA LEU A 160 -9.22 25.71 -13.31
C LEU A 160 -8.44 26.29 -12.11
N CYS A 161 -7.32 26.99 -12.32
CA CYS A 161 -6.68 27.77 -11.26
C CYS A 161 -6.30 29.16 -11.78
N ASN A 162 -6.76 30.20 -11.07
CA ASN A 162 -6.55 31.63 -11.33
C ASN A 162 -5.31 31.96 -12.18
N GLU A 163 -5.50 32.62 -13.33
CA GLU A 163 -4.50 32.95 -14.38
C GLU A 163 -3.25 33.73 -13.92
N SER A 164 -3.13 34.05 -12.62
CA SER A 164 -2.15 35.02 -12.13
C SER A 164 -0.80 34.43 -11.75
N HIS A 165 -0.68 33.18 -11.30
CA HIS A 165 0.60 32.52 -10.99
C HIS A 165 0.43 30.98 -10.91
N PRO A 166 0.93 30.19 -11.88
CA PRO A 166 0.83 28.73 -11.82
C PRO A 166 1.65 28.16 -10.65
N PRO A 167 1.20 27.08 -9.98
CA PRO A 167 2.04 26.35 -9.05
C PRO A 167 3.31 25.90 -9.78
N ARG A 168 4.46 25.96 -9.09
CA ARG A 168 5.72 25.51 -9.69
C ARG A 168 5.59 24.01 -9.99
N PRO A 169 5.82 23.58 -11.24
CA PRO A 169 5.80 22.16 -11.59
C PRO A 169 6.83 21.43 -10.72
N VAL A 170 6.40 20.38 -10.05
CA VAL A 170 7.31 19.35 -9.57
C VAL A 170 7.01 18.13 -10.42
N GLU A 171 7.95 17.77 -11.29
CA GLU A 171 7.85 16.53 -12.07
C GLU A 171 7.82 15.37 -11.07
N TYR A 172 6.69 14.68 -10.99
CA TYR A 172 6.57 13.38 -10.33
C TYR A 172 6.14 12.38 -11.41
N ASP A 173 6.79 11.23 -11.46
CA ASP A 173 6.33 10.11 -12.26
C ASP A 173 5.02 9.61 -11.63
N ASP A 174 3.92 9.53 -12.40
CA ASP A 174 2.56 9.19 -11.89
C ASP A 174 2.50 7.79 -11.20
N VAL A 175 3.60 7.02 -11.27
CA VAL A 175 3.79 5.72 -10.62
C VAL A 175 4.33 5.84 -9.18
N ASP A 176 4.89 7.00 -8.78
CA ASP A 176 5.52 7.26 -7.45
C ASP A 176 4.57 7.89 -6.42
N VAL A 177 3.29 7.95 -6.76
CA VAL A 177 2.15 8.35 -5.93
C VAL A 177 2.21 7.61 -4.57
N TYR A 178 2.65 8.33 -3.53
CA TYR A 178 3.05 7.83 -2.21
C TYR A 178 2.01 6.87 -1.59
N MET A 179 2.41 5.61 -1.39
CA MET A 179 1.50 4.53 -0.99
C MET A 179 1.37 4.33 0.51
N GLY A 180 0.68 5.26 1.16
CA GLY A 180 0.22 5.03 2.53
C GLY A 180 1.16 5.48 3.63
N GLY A 181 0.68 5.32 4.86
CA GLY A 181 1.19 6.05 6.01
C GLY A 181 0.12 6.95 6.60
N VAL A 182 0.19 7.16 7.91
CA VAL A 182 -0.60 8.21 8.55
C VAL A 182 0.08 9.56 8.32
N VAL A 183 -0.70 10.54 7.86
CA VAL A 183 -0.26 11.92 7.63
C VAL A 183 -0.88 12.87 8.64
N THR A 184 -0.16 13.94 8.95
CA THR A 184 -0.74 15.14 9.56
C THR A 184 -1.44 15.95 8.49
N VAL A 185 -2.60 16.52 8.81
CA VAL A 185 -3.43 17.29 7.88
C VAL A 185 -3.51 18.74 8.34
N HIS A 186 -3.12 19.67 7.48
CA HIS A 186 -3.25 21.10 7.73
C HIS A 186 -3.88 21.79 6.53
N ALA A 187 -4.93 22.56 6.76
CA ALA A 187 -5.50 23.44 5.77
C ALA A 187 -5.70 24.84 6.32
N GLY A 188 -5.52 25.84 5.47
CA GLY A 188 -5.54 27.24 5.85
C GLY A 188 -5.46 28.18 4.66
N PHE A 189 -5.09 29.42 4.95
CA PHE A 189 -4.76 30.42 3.94
C PHE A 189 -3.34 30.91 4.15
N ASP A 190 -2.59 31.09 3.08
CA ASP A 190 -1.26 31.69 3.14
C ASP A 190 -1.32 33.21 3.39
N GLU A 191 -0.16 33.87 3.43
CA GLU A 191 -0.05 35.31 3.65
C GLU A 191 -0.73 36.17 2.57
N HIS A 192 -1.01 35.60 1.40
CA HIS A 192 -1.69 36.23 0.28
C HIS A 192 -3.19 35.90 0.23
N GLY A 193 -3.69 35.06 1.14
CA GLY A 193 -5.08 34.64 1.19
C GLY A 193 -5.41 33.47 0.25
N TYR A 194 -4.42 32.73 -0.23
CA TYR A 194 -4.65 31.52 -1.03
C TYR A 194 -4.85 30.30 -0.13
N TYR A 195 -5.88 29.52 -0.44
CA TYR A 195 -6.13 28.25 0.23
C TYR A 195 -4.96 27.29 0.02
N TYR A 196 -4.65 26.51 1.05
CA TYR A 196 -3.78 25.35 0.93
C TYR A 196 -4.33 24.18 1.74
N CYS A 197 -4.00 22.97 1.28
CA CYS A 197 -4.17 21.71 1.96
C CYS A 197 -2.85 20.93 1.93
N ASP A 198 -2.34 20.60 3.11
CA ASP A 198 -1.07 19.94 3.30
C ASP A 198 -1.30 18.60 4.01
N PHE A 199 -0.94 17.53 3.31
CA PHE A 199 -0.86 16.19 3.86
C PHE A 199 0.61 15.85 4.12
N ILE A 200 1.03 15.84 5.38
CA ILE A 200 2.45 15.76 5.75
C ILE A 200 2.74 14.41 6.41
N THR A 201 3.67 13.66 5.84
CA THR A 201 4.14 12.37 6.36
C THR A 201 4.87 12.52 7.69
N GLY A 202 5.02 11.45 8.46
CA GLY A 202 5.83 11.45 9.69
C GLY A 202 7.31 11.86 9.50
N SER A 203 7.83 11.79 8.27
CA SER A 203 9.16 12.27 7.90
C SER A 203 9.20 13.73 7.43
N GLY A 204 8.07 14.45 7.46
CA GLY A 204 7.99 15.86 7.06
C GLY A 204 7.85 16.11 5.56
N VAL A 205 7.63 15.05 4.76
CA VAL A 205 7.38 15.18 3.31
C VAL A 205 5.91 15.51 3.08
N LYS A 206 5.62 16.56 2.32
CA LYS A 206 4.26 16.91 1.86
C LYS A 206 3.88 16.03 0.67
N LEU A 207 2.71 15.41 0.73
CA LEU A 207 2.16 14.63 -0.36
C LEU A 207 1.63 15.54 -1.48
N PRO A 208 1.76 15.14 -2.76
CA PRO A 208 1.33 15.94 -3.90
C PRO A 208 -0.17 15.78 -4.18
N TYR A 209 -1.03 15.96 -3.18
CA TYR A 209 -2.49 15.91 -3.34
C TYR A 209 -3.16 17.13 -2.73
N ASP A 210 -4.36 17.41 -3.21
CA ASP A 210 -5.34 18.29 -2.56
C ASP A 210 -6.68 17.55 -2.40
N ALA A 211 -7.61 18.13 -1.65
CA ALA A 211 -9.00 17.68 -1.62
C ALA A 211 -9.68 17.96 -2.97
N TRP A 212 -10.51 17.03 -3.42
CA TRP A 212 -10.99 16.98 -4.81
C TRP A 212 -11.76 18.21 -5.31
N ASN A 213 -12.50 18.89 -4.44
CA ASN A 213 -13.28 20.08 -4.82
C ASN A 213 -13.47 21.02 -3.62
N ASP A 214 -13.98 22.22 -3.88
CA ASP A 214 -14.21 23.28 -2.90
C ASP A 214 -15.00 22.81 -1.66
N VAL A 215 -15.99 21.92 -1.82
CA VAL A 215 -16.79 21.40 -0.69
C VAL A 215 -15.92 20.54 0.24
N GLN A 216 -15.03 19.73 -0.33
CA GLN A 216 -14.11 18.91 0.44
C GLN A 216 -12.95 19.75 1.00
N GLN A 217 -12.49 20.78 0.28
CA GLN A 217 -11.52 21.75 0.79
C GLN A 217 -12.06 22.50 2.02
N ASP A 218 -13.30 22.96 1.97
CA ASP A 218 -13.98 23.58 3.11
C ASP A 218 -14.12 22.60 4.29
N LEU A 219 -14.39 21.32 4.03
CA LEU A 219 -14.41 20.29 5.06
C LEU A 219 -13.04 20.17 5.75
N VAL A 220 -11.95 20.03 4.97
CA VAL A 220 -10.60 19.91 5.54
C VAL A 220 -10.20 21.18 6.29
N LEU A 221 -10.52 22.36 5.77
CA LEU A 221 -10.28 23.64 6.42
C LEU A 221 -10.98 23.74 7.78
N ASN A 222 -12.25 23.34 7.85
CA ASN A 222 -13.01 23.38 9.09
C ASN A 222 -12.51 22.37 10.12
N LEU A 223 -12.18 21.14 9.68
CA LEU A 223 -11.59 20.12 10.54
C LEU A 223 -10.20 20.53 11.03
N SER A 224 -9.38 21.13 10.17
CA SER A 224 -8.05 21.67 10.51
C SER A 224 -8.16 22.75 11.57
N ARG A 225 -9.12 23.68 11.45
CA ARG A 225 -9.39 24.71 12.47
C ARG A 225 -9.89 24.12 13.79
N GLN A 226 -10.68 23.05 13.73
CA GLN A 226 -11.30 22.43 14.90
C GLN A 226 -10.29 21.59 15.70
N TYR A 227 -9.49 20.77 15.02
CA TYR A 227 -8.63 19.76 15.65
C TYR A 227 -7.14 20.11 15.61
N GLY A 228 -6.73 21.08 14.79
CA GLY A 228 -5.34 21.53 14.67
C GLY A 228 -4.37 20.37 14.44
N ASP A 229 -3.30 20.33 15.23
CA ASP A 229 -2.24 19.31 15.16
C ASP A 229 -2.69 17.90 15.54
N ALA A 230 -3.95 17.69 15.96
CA ALA A 230 -4.50 16.35 16.21
C ALA A 230 -5.12 15.73 14.94
N LEU A 231 -5.42 16.51 13.90
CA LEU A 231 -6.03 16.00 12.68
C LEU A 231 -5.03 15.14 11.90
N ARG A 232 -5.45 13.92 11.57
CA ARG A 232 -4.68 12.95 10.79
C ARG A 232 -5.46 12.48 9.57
N GLY A 233 -4.73 11.95 8.61
CA GLY A 233 -5.27 11.33 7.40
C GLY A 233 -4.62 9.97 7.16
N ILE A 234 -5.38 9.05 6.57
CA ILE A 234 -4.88 7.77 6.05
C ILE A 234 -5.52 7.54 4.69
N ILE A 235 -4.72 7.14 3.70
CA ILE A 235 -5.22 6.80 2.36
C ILE A 235 -5.76 5.37 2.40
N THR A 236 -6.97 5.17 1.89
CA THR A 236 -7.74 3.94 2.13
C THR A 236 -8.19 3.24 0.85
N ASP A 237 -7.71 3.67 -0.31
CA ASP A 237 -7.93 3.01 -1.58
C ASP A 237 -6.62 2.84 -2.34
N SER A 238 -6.53 1.76 -3.11
CA SER A 238 -5.36 1.36 -3.88
C SER A 238 -5.04 2.27 -5.07
N LEU A 239 -5.99 3.10 -5.52
CA LEU A 239 -5.77 4.12 -6.55
C LEU A 239 -5.42 5.48 -5.94
N MET A 240 -5.31 5.57 -4.62
CA MET A 240 -4.92 6.78 -3.89
C MET A 240 -5.88 7.96 -4.06
N HIS A 241 -7.14 7.64 -4.34
CA HIS A 241 -8.18 8.64 -4.53
C HIS A 241 -8.99 8.91 -3.27
N HIS A 242 -8.84 8.14 -2.19
CA HIS A 242 -9.70 8.27 -1.02
C HIS A 242 -8.90 8.35 0.27
N MET A 243 -9.22 9.32 1.12
CA MET A 243 -8.60 9.51 2.44
C MET A 243 -9.67 9.57 3.54
N ARG A 244 -9.45 8.79 4.60
CA ARG A 244 -10.15 8.95 5.87
C ARG A 244 -9.40 9.97 6.73
N LEU A 245 -10.11 10.99 7.20
CA LEU A 245 -9.64 11.97 8.17
C LEU A 245 -10.08 11.53 9.56
N PHE A 246 -9.15 11.56 10.52
CA PHE A 246 -9.42 11.04 11.86
C PHE A 246 -8.64 11.79 12.93
N ILE A 247 -9.06 11.58 14.17
CA ILE A 247 -8.31 11.89 15.38
C ILE A 247 -8.07 10.60 16.17
N ASP A 248 -6.99 10.54 16.93
CA ASP A 248 -6.81 9.46 17.89
C ASP A 248 -7.93 9.53 18.95
N VAL A 249 -8.45 8.37 19.33
CA VAL A 249 -9.30 8.31 20.53
C VAL A 249 -8.38 8.58 21.70
N ASP A 250 -8.63 9.65 22.46
CA ASP A 250 -7.97 9.84 23.75
C ASP A 250 -8.12 8.54 24.54
N VAL A 251 -7.00 7.86 24.76
CA VAL A 251 -6.95 6.74 25.69
C VAL A 251 -7.03 7.39 27.06
N ALA A 252 -8.25 7.74 27.48
CA ALA A 252 -8.52 8.06 28.87
C ALA A 252 -7.99 6.87 29.69
N GLU A 253 -7.05 7.19 30.57
CA GLU A 253 -6.34 6.27 31.47
C GLU A 253 -7.26 5.29 32.19
#